data_AF-A0A521QPQ3-F1
#
_entry.id   AF-A0A521QPQ3-F1
#
_cell.length_a   1.000
_cell.length_b   1.000
_cell.length_c   1.000
_cell.angle_alpha   90.00
_cell.angle_beta   90.00
_cell.angle_gamma   90.00
#
_symmetry.space_group_name_H-M   'P 1'
#
loop_
_entity.id
_entity.type
_entity.pdbx_description
1 polymer ?
#
loop_
_entity_poly.entity_id
_entity_poly.type
_entity_poly.pdbx_seq_one_letter_code
_entity_poly.pdbx_strand_id
1 'polypeptide(L)'
;MASINEVATQFFEACEAGKGWEACQAFCKPDATFSSQAEPLADLRTLQEYATWMKGLMGMMPDGRYDLKSFATDSKRNNVTAYAVFSGTHTGQGGPPPTGKKTSSDYVYSMDFDGDKIRHMTKIWNAGWAMKELGWA
;
A
#
# COMPACT_ATOMS: atom_id res chain seq x y z
N MET A 1 -6.29 -16.65 -18.64
CA MET A 1 -5.84 -16.34 -17.27
C MET A 1 -5.11 -15.01 -17.34
N ALA A 2 -5.33 -14.13 -16.38
CA ALA A 2 -4.54 -12.90 -16.27
C ALA A 2 -3.12 -13.25 -15.82
N SER A 3 -2.13 -12.53 -16.32
CA SER A 3 -0.76 -12.62 -15.84
C SER A 3 -0.62 -12.05 -14.43
N ILE A 4 0.38 -12.49 -13.66
CA ILE A 4 0.66 -11.93 -12.33
C ILE A 4 0.92 -10.42 -12.39
N ASN A 5 1.46 -9.92 -13.51
CA ASN A 5 1.66 -8.50 -13.76
C ASN A 5 0.33 -7.73 -13.81
N GLU A 6 -0.66 -8.23 -14.57
CA GLU A 6 -1.98 -7.59 -14.65
C GLU A 6 -2.72 -7.62 -13.32
N VAL A 7 -2.67 -8.74 -12.60
CA VAL A 7 -3.30 -8.87 -11.27
C VAL A 7 -2.64 -7.92 -10.27
N ALA A 8 -1.30 -7.83 -10.26
CA ALA A 8 -0.57 -6.90 -9.42
C ALA A 8 -0.92 -5.45 -9.72
N THR A 9 -1.05 -5.06 -10.99
CA THR A 9 -1.43 -3.68 -11.39
C THR A 9 -2.82 -3.34 -10.87
N GLN A 10 -3.80 -4.22 -11.07
CA GLN A 10 -5.18 -3.99 -10.62
C GLN A 10 -5.27 -3.89 -9.09
N PHE A 11 -4.55 -4.76 -8.38
CA PHE A 11 -4.44 -4.67 -6.92
C PHE A 11 -3.79 -3.35 -6.49
N PHE A 12 -2.66 -2.97 -7.09
CA PHE A 12 -1.94 -1.73 -6.77
C PHE A 12 -2.84 -0.51 -6.92
N GLU A 13 -3.51 -0.37 -8.07
CA GLU A 13 -4.40 0.75 -8.35
C GLU A 13 -5.59 0.81 -7.39
N ALA A 14 -6.19 -0.33 -7.06
CA ALA A 14 -7.31 -0.39 -6.13
C ALA A 14 -6.89 -0.04 -4.69
N CYS A 15 -5.75 -0.57 -4.25
CA CYS A 15 -5.23 -0.37 -2.89
C CYS A 15 -4.77 1.09 -2.69
N GLU A 16 -3.99 1.62 -3.63
CA GLU A 16 -3.47 2.99 -3.55
C GLU A 16 -4.56 4.06 -3.69
N ALA A 17 -5.64 3.77 -4.42
CA ALA A 17 -6.80 4.65 -4.47
C ALA A 17 -7.70 4.56 -3.20
N GLY A 18 -7.28 3.80 -2.18
CA GLY A 18 -8.02 3.67 -0.92
C GLY A 18 -9.38 2.98 -1.06
N LYS A 19 -9.58 2.11 -2.07
CA LYS A 19 -10.88 1.45 -2.28
C LYS A 19 -11.22 0.41 -1.20
N GLY A 20 -10.25 0.00 -0.39
CA GLY A 20 -10.41 -0.96 0.70
C GLY A 20 -10.37 -2.42 0.25
N TRP A 21 -10.57 -3.32 1.21
CA TRP A 21 -10.46 -4.75 1.00
C TRP A 21 -11.49 -5.30 0.01
N GLU A 22 -12.71 -4.77 0.00
CA GLU A 22 -13.79 -5.26 -0.87
C GLU A 22 -13.41 -5.19 -2.35
N ALA A 23 -12.65 -4.15 -2.73
CA ALA A 23 -12.13 -3.97 -4.09
C ALA A 23 -10.84 -4.75 -4.35
N CYS A 24 -10.07 -5.10 -3.32
CA CYS A 24 -8.76 -5.75 -3.46
C CYS A 24 -8.83 -7.28 -3.37
N GLN A 25 -9.81 -7.84 -2.66
CA GLN A 25 -9.88 -9.26 -2.33
C GLN A 25 -9.90 -10.18 -3.57
N ALA A 26 -10.45 -9.70 -4.69
CA ALA A 26 -10.51 -10.46 -5.93
C ALA A 26 -9.11 -10.78 -6.50
N PHE A 27 -8.07 -10.06 -6.10
CA PHE A 27 -6.68 -10.23 -6.56
C PHE A 27 -5.83 -11.05 -5.58
N CYS A 28 -6.37 -11.38 -4.42
CA CYS A 28 -5.64 -11.95 -3.29
C CYS A 28 -6.11 -13.38 -2.99
N LYS A 29 -5.24 -14.17 -2.36
CA LYS A 29 -5.67 -15.38 -1.67
C LYS A 29 -6.53 -14.99 -0.44
N PRO A 30 -7.50 -15.82 -0.03
CA PRO A 30 -8.34 -15.51 1.14
C PRO A 30 -7.55 -15.33 2.44
N ASP A 31 -6.41 -16.01 2.55
CA ASP A 31 -5.48 -16.00 3.68
C ASP A 31 -4.21 -15.18 3.39
N ALA A 32 -4.28 -14.24 2.44
CA ALA A 32 -3.12 -13.44 2.05
C ALA A 32 -2.52 -12.66 3.23
N THR A 33 -1.23 -12.87 3.45
CA THR A 33 -0.49 -12.29 4.59
C THR A 33 0.16 -10.96 4.22
N PHE A 34 0.54 -10.19 5.23
CA PHE A 34 1.19 -8.89 5.09
C PHE A 34 2.32 -8.74 6.10
N SER A 35 3.36 -8.00 5.70
CA SER A 35 4.40 -7.55 6.63
C SER A 35 4.93 -6.17 6.27
N SER A 36 5.38 -5.44 7.28
CA SER A 36 6.16 -4.22 7.11
C SER A 36 7.04 -4.01 8.34
N GLN A 37 8.21 -3.41 8.13
CA GLN A 37 9.07 -2.91 9.21
C GLN A 37 8.84 -1.41 9.48
N ALA A 38 7.97 -0.77 8.71
CA ALA A 38 7.54 0.59 9.00
C ALA A 38 6.66 0.58 10.26
N GLU A 39 7.04 1.37 11.26
CA GLU A 39 6.38 1.42 12.57
C GLU A 39 4.83 1.52 12.49
N PRO A 40 4.22 2.39 11.65
CA PRO A 40 2.76 2.51 11.58
C PRO A 40 2.05 1.24 11.06
N LEU A 41 2.79 0.32 10.46
CA LEU A 41 2.30 -0.89 9.81
C LEU A 41 2.86 -2.17 10.46
N ALA A 42 3.69 -2.05 11.51
CA ALA A 42 4.50 -3.13 12.06
C ALA A 42 3.68 -4.26 12.67
N ASP A 43 2.46 -3.98 13.12
CA ASP A 43 1.55 -4.94 13.74
C ASP A 43 0.54 -5.57 12.77
N LEU A 44 0.43 -5.05 11.54
CA LEU A 44 -0.47 -5.64 10.54
C LEU A 44 0.10 -6.99 10.07
N ARG A 45 -0.79 -7.97 9.88
CA ARG A 45 -0.42 -9.36 9.54
C ARG A 45 -1.11 -9.88 8.29
N THR A 46 -2.19 -9.24 7.87
CA THR A 46 -2.98 -9.66 6.71
C THR A 46 -3.08 -8.56 5.67
N LEU A 47 -3.24 -8.98 4.41
CA LEU A 47 -3.39 -8.04 3.31
C LEU A 47 -4.73 -7.28 3.37
N GLN A 48 -5.73 -7.89 4.00
CA GLN A 48 -7.00 -7.26 4.33
C GLN A 48 -6.83 -6.09 5.30
N GLU A 49 -6.10 -6.29 6.41
CA GLU A 49 -5.81 -5.21 7.36
C GLU A 49 -5.09 -4.06 6.67
N TYR A 50 -4.11 -4.36 5.82
CA TYR A 50 -3.39 -3.33 5.07
C TYR A 50 -4.29 -2.56 4.08
N ALA A 51 -5.11 -3.25 3.28
CA ALA A 51 -6.03 -2.59 2.36
C ALA A 51 -7.07 -1.72 3.11
N THR A 52 -7.48 -2.15 4.29
CA THR A 52 -8.38 -1.40 5.18
C THR A 52 -7.67 -0.18 5.76
N TRP A 53 -6.40 -0.32 6.15
CA TRP A 53 -5.56 0.77 6.61
C TRP A 53 -5.36 1.84 5.52
N MET A 54 -5.11 1.44 4.27
CA MET A 54 -4.99 2.36 3.13
C MET A 54 -6.28 3.17 2.89
N LYS A 55 -7.46 2.54 3.04
CA LYS A 55 -8.74 3.25 2.97
C LYS A 55 -8.87 4.31 4.08
N GLY A 56 -8.43 3.99 5.29
CA GLY A 56 -8.36 4.96 6.40
C GLY A 56 -7.39 6.11 6.12
N LEU A 57 -6.20 5.81 5.60
CA LEU A 57 -5.19 6.80 5.23
C LEU A 57 -5.74 7.82 4.21
N MET A 58 -6.44 7.36 3.17
CA MET A 58 -7.08 8.25 2.18
C MET A 58 -8.20 9.11 2.78
N GLY A 59 -8.84 8.66 3.86
CA GLY A 59 -9.77 9.49 4.62
C GLY A 59 -9.09 10.66 5.33
N MET A 60 -7.88 10.44 5.87
CA MET A 60 -7.05 11.49 6.51
C MET A 60 -6.35 12.39 5.48
N MET A 61 -6.07 11.87 4.28
CA MET A 61 -5.33 12.52 3.21
C MET A 61 -6.13 12.46 1.90
N PRO A 62 -7.21 13.24 1.77
CA PRO A 62 -8.15 13.12 0.64
C PRO A 62 -7.54 13.51 -0.72
N ASP A 63 -6.43 14.25 -0.74
CA ASP A 63 -5.63 14.55 -1.94
C ASP A 63 -4.48 13.54 -2.16
N GLY A 64 -4.51 12.44 -1.41
CA GLY A 64 -3.55 11.34 -1.46
C GLY A 64 -3.43 10.77 -2.87
N ARG A 65 -2.20 10.63 -3.33
CA ARG A 65 -1.87 10.09 -4.65
C ARG A 65 -0.52 9.42 -4.64
N TYR A 66 -0.26 8.63 -5.67
CA TYR A 66 1.04 8.02 -5.91
C TYR A 66 1.64 8.49 -7.23
N ASP A 67 2.95 8.40 -7.33
CA ASP A 67 3.74 8.53 -8.55
C ASP A 67 4.53 7.22 -8.75
N LEU A 68 4.06 6.38 -9.67
CA LEU A 68 4.63 5.06 -9.92
C LEU A 68 5.95 5.21 -10.70
N LYS A 69 7.04 4.77 -10.09
CA LYS A 69 8.40 4.90 -10.63
C LYS A 69 8.89 3.66 -11.33
N SER A 70 8.52 2.49 -10.83
CA SER A 70 8.91 1.20 -11.42
C SER A 70 7.88 0.14 -11.09
N PHE A 71 7.65 -0.75 -12.06
CA PHE A 71 6.80 -1.91 -11.90
C PHE A 71 7.46 -3.08 -12.63
N ALA A 72 7.88 -4.11 -11.88
CA ALA A 72 8.73 -5.17 -12.40
C ALA A 72 8.25 -6.54 -11.93
N THR A 73 8.23 -7.51 -12.84
CA THR A 73 7.91 -8.91 -12.54
C THR A 73 9.20 -9.72 -12.43
N ASP A 74 9.39 -10.44 -11.32
CA ASP A 74 10.41 -11.48 -11.17
C ASP A 74 9.75 -12.86 -11.28
N SER A 75 9.74 -13.41 -12.49
CA SER A 75 9.15 -14.72 -12.75
C SER A 75 9.87 -15.86 -12.04
N LYS A 76 11.16 -15.72 -11.72
CA LYS A 76 11.93 -16.78 -11.03
C LYS A 76 11.50 -16.90 -9.57
N ARG A 77 11.14 -15.78 -8.94
CA ARG A 77 10.66 -15.73 -7.54
C ARG A 77 9.14 -15.65 -7.43
N ASN A 78 8.44 -15.59 -8.55
CA ASN A 78 6.99 -15.45 -8.67
C ASN A 78 6.43 -14.25 -7.88
N ASN A 79 7.06 -13.09 -8.07
CA ASN A 79 6.61 -11.86 -7.43
C ASN A 79 6.65 -10.65 -8.36
N VAL A 80 5.94 -9.60 -7.94
CA VAL A 80 5.89 -8.32 -8.63
C VAL A 80 6.26 -7.22 -7.66
N THR A 81 7.19 -6.35 -8.06
CA THR A 81 7.64 -5.21 -7.29
C THR A 81 7.11 -3.91 -7.89
N ALA A 82 6.49 -3.07 -7.06
CA ALA A 82 6.06 -1.73 -7.44
C ALA A 82 6.76 -0.70 -6.55
N TYR A 83 7.59 0.15 -7.14
CA TYR A 83 8.21 1.29 -6.47
C TYR A 83 7.46 2.56 -6.85
N ALA A 84 7.02 3.32 -5.84
CA ALA A 84 6.29 4.56 -6.02
C ALA A 84 6.57 5.55 -4.90
N VAL A 85 6.16 6.80 -5.13
CA VAL A 85 6.20 7.88 -4.14
C VAL A 85 4.77 8.21 -3.75
N PHE A 86 4.44 8.12 -2.46
CA PHE A 86 3.15 8.57 -1.95
C PHE A 86 3.22 10.06 -1.58
N SER A 87 2.21 10.83 -1.98
CA SER A 87 2.07 12.25 -1.65
C SER A 87 0.67 12.56 -1.16
N GLY A 88 0.54 13.40 -0.14
CA GLY A 88 -0.76 13.91 0.31
C GLY A 88 -0.63 14.93 1.44
N THR A 89 -1.75 15.56 1.78
CA THR A 89 -1.88 16.60 2.81
C THR A 89 -2.86 16.14 3.90
N HIS A 90 -2.43 16.19 5.16
CA HIS A 90 -3.25 15.80 6.31
C HIS A 90 -4.31 16.86 6.63
N THR A 91 -5.45 16.76 5.94
CA THR A 91 -6.60 17.67 6.04
C THR A 91 -7.89 16.96 6.45
N GLY A 92 -7.93 15.64 6.32
CA GLY A 92 -9.08 14.81 6.61
C GLY A 92 -9.11 14.27 8.04
N GLN A 93 -10.25 13.69 8.42
CA GLN A 93 -10.49 13.12 9.75
C GLN A 93 -10.11 11.64 9.80
N GLY A 94 -10.05 11.05 10.99
CA GLY A 94 -9.80 9.60 11.18
C GLY A 94 -8.48 9.25 11.87
N GLY A 95 -7.72 10.26 12.30
CA GLY A 95 -6.48 10.12 13.07
C GLY A 95 -6.26 11.30 14.02
N PRO A 96 -5.00 11.72 14.26
CA PRO A 96 -4.72 12.95 14.99
C PRO A 96 -5.44 14.17 14.37
N PRO A 97 -5.62 15.28 15.11
CA PRO A 97 -6.18 16.50 14.53
C PRO A 97 -5.47 16.90 13.22
N PRO A 98 -6.20 17.29 12.16
CA PRO A 98 -5.61 17.67 10.87
C PRO A 98 -4.51 18.71 11.03
N THR A 99 -3.29 18.37 10.61
CA THR A 99 -2.11 19.23 10.80
C THR A 99 -1.92 20.23 9.67
N GLY A 100 -2.59 20.04 8.53
CA GLY A 100 -2.41 20.84 7.32
C GLY A 100 -1.05 20.65 6.64
N LYS A 101 -0.20 19.75 7.17
CA LYS A 101 1.11 19.45 6.61
C LYS A 101 1.00 18.41 5.49
N LYS A 102 2.00 18.45 4.60
CA LYS A 102 2.11 17.58 3.43
C LYS A 102 3.35 16.72 3.54
N THR A 103 3.28 15.49 3.00
CA THR A 103 4.45 14.63 2.81
C THR A 103 4.60 14.17 1.37
N SER A 104 5.83 13.79 1.02
CA SER A 104 6.13 12.94 -0.13
C SER A 104 7.16 11.89 0.28
N SER A 105 6.82 10.60 0.25
CA SER A 105 7.72 9.54 0.74
C SER A 105 7.77 8.32 -0.17
N ASP A 106 8.98 7.80 -0.36
CA ASP A 106 9.25 6.61 -1.15
C ASP A 106 8.76 5.33 -0.47
N TYR A 107 8.20 4.42 -1.27
CA TYR A 107 7.84 3.10 -0.81
C TYR A 107 7.89 2.05 -1.93
N VAL A 108 7.94 0.79 -1.52
CA VAL A 108 7.90 -0.38 -2.40
C VAL A 108 6.85 -1.37 -1.89
N TYR A 109 6.08 -1.94 -2.82
CA TYR A 109 5.41 -3.22 -2.61
C TYR A 109 6.22 -4.33 -3.24
N SER A 110 6.42 -5.42 -2.48
CA SER A 110 6.82 -6.72 -3.01
C SER A 110 5.66 -7.68 -2.84
N MET A 111 4.98 -8.01 -3.94
CA MET A 111 3.77 -8.84 -3.97
C MET A 111 4.13 -10.25 -4.44
N ASP A 112 4.13 -11.22 -3.53
CA ASP A 112 4.38 -12.62 -3.84
C ASP A 112 3.10 -13.33 -4.27
N PHE A 113 3.20 -14.14 -5.31
CA PHE A 113 2.07 -14.87 -5.88
C PHE A 113 2.08 -16.36 -5.54
N ASP A 114 0.87 -16.93 -5.45
CA ASP A 114 0.58 -18.36 -5.51
C ASP A 114 -0.43 -18.59 -6.64
N GLY A 115 0.03 -19.18 -7.75
CA GLY A 115 -0.73 -19.20 -9.00
C GLY A 115 -0.97 -17.78 -9.53
N ASP A 116 -2.23 -17.42 -9.71
CA ASP A 116 -2.68 -16.12 -10.26
C ASP A 116 -3.13 -15.11 -9.20
N LYS A 117 -2.90 -15.39 -7.90
CA LYS A 117 -3.32 -14.51 -6.78
C LYS A 117 -2.15 -14.15 -5.87
N ILE A 118 -2.26 -12.98 -5.25
CA ILE A 118 -1.30 -12.51 -4.25
C ILE A 118 -1.49 -13.33 -2.96
N ARG A 119 -0.44 -14.02 -2.51
CA ARG A 119 -0.42 -14.76 -1.23
C ARG A 119 0.22 -13.97 -0.08
N HIS A 120 1.11 -13.04 -0.40
CA HIS A 120 1.82 -12.23 0.58
C HIS A 120 2.20 -10.88 -0.02
N MET A 121 2.22 -9.84 0.80
CA MET A 121 2.86 -8.58 0.44
C MET A 121 3.75 -8.06 1.55
N THR A 122 4.96 -7.67 1.18
CA THR A 122 5.83 -6.85 2.03
C THR A 122 5.77 -5.39 1.58
N LYS A 123 5.44 -4.47 2.49
CA LYS A 123 5.55 -3.02 2.25
C LYS A 123 6.84 -2.51 2.86
N ILE A 124 7.74 -1.99 2.03
CA ILE A 124 8.95 -1.28 2.45
C ILE A 124 8.65 0.20 2.29
N TRP A 125 8.69 0.98 3.36
CA TRP A 125 8.28 2.38 3.33
C TRP A 125 9.19 3.24 4.19
N ASN A 126 9.57 4.41 3.68
CA ASN A 126 10.22 5.45 4.45
C ASN A 126 9.24 6.17 5.38
N ALA A 127 8.67 5.43 6.33
CA ALA A 127 7.64 5.93 7.24
C ALA A 127 8.17 7.06 8.13
N GLY A 128 9.37 6.91 8.69
CA GLY A 128 9.96 7.95 9.55
C GLY A 128 10.06 9.32 8.86
N TRP A 129 10.32 9.34 7.55
CA TRP A 129 10.26 10.57 6.75
C TRP A 129 8.85 11.15 6.70
N ALA A 130 7.86 10.32 6.36
CA ALA A 130 6.48 10.74 6.25
C ALA A 130 5.91 11.25 7.58
N MET A 131 6.14 10.52 8.68
CA MET A 131 5.64 10.89 10.00
C MET A 131 6.18 12.25 10.45
N LYS A 132 7.48 12.51 10.21
CA LYS A 132 8.11 13.80 10.54
C LYS A 132 7.53 14.95 9.72
N GLU A 133 7.35 14.76 8.41
CA GLU A 133 6.75 15.78 7.54
C GLU A 133 5.30 16.08 7.91
N LEU A 134 4.54 15.06 8.32
CA LEU A 134 3.14 15.19 8.76
C LEU A 134 3.00 15.79 10.17
N GLY A 135 4.09 15.84 10.94
CA GLY A 135 4.10 16.28 12.33
C GLY A 135 3.47 15.28 13.29
N TRP A 136 3.59 13.98 12.99
CA TRP A 136 3.09 12.89 13.82
C TRP A 136 4.18 12.26 14.70
N ALA A 137 5.44 12.66 14.50
CA ALA A 137 6.62 12.28 15.27
C ALA A 137 7.55 13.48 15.46
#